data_AF-A0A9Q0NPM0-F1
#
_entry.id   AF-A0A9Q0NPM0-F1
#
_cell.length_a   1.000
_cell.length_b   1.000
_cell.length_c   1.000
_cell.angle_alpha   90.00
_cell.angle_beta   90.00
_cell.angle_gamma   90.00
#
_symmetry.space_group_name_H-M   'P 1'
#
loop_
_entity.id
_entity.type
_entity.pdbx_description
1 polymer ?
#
loop_
_entity_poly.entity_id
_entity_poly.type
_entity_poly.pdbx_seq_one_letter_code
_entity_poly.pdbx_strand_id
1 'polypeptide(L)'
;MNDQHGLEPTPDHYACMVNLFGRSGHMDKAVDLISSMSQEPNSLIWTTVLSVCVMKGDIKHGEMSARCLIELDPFNAVPYIMLSNLYAACGRWKDVASIRSLMKAKHVKKFAAYSWIEIDNEIHRFVADDRTHPDAKIIYVHLNRLIRKLQEAGFSPNTNLVLHDVGEDEKLESIIYHSEKLALAYWLIKKPHGVTPIRIIKNIRICADCHIFMKFVSNIIRRPVILRDSNRFHHFVEGKCSCKDYWNNAFTQGYNQKADGTRLNVLIDGKECEELHVGRLQQFVCKELNNSERDCVHTITTNHKYEMLLAW
;
A
#
# COMPACT_ATOMS: atom_id res chain seq x y z
N MET A 1 -19.21 -7.42 24.96
CA MET A 1 -19.26 -8.16 23.68
C MET A 1 -19.47 -9.66 23.90
N ASN A 2 -19.94 -10.11 25.08
CA ASN A 2 -20.05 -11.54 25.41
C ASN A 2 -21.50 -12.02 25.62
N ASP A 3 -22.49 -11.13 25.70
CA ASP A 3 -23.72 -11.49 26.43
C ASP A 3 -24.88 -11.97 25.53
N GLN A 4 -24.78 -11.89 24.20
CA GLN A 4 -25.91 -12.21 23.30
C GLN A 4 -25.74 -13.49 22.47
N HIS A 5 -24.51 -13.95 22.21
CA HIS A 5 -24.27 -15.08 21.30
C HIS A 5 -23.29 -16.14 21.85
N GLY A 6 -22.76 -15.98 23.07
CA GLY A 6 -21.86 -16.96 23.69
C GLY A 6 -20.54 -17.20 22.95
N LEU A 7 -20.14 -16.30 22.04
CA LEU A 7 -18.89 -16.41 21.29
C LEU A 7 -17.81 -15.58 21.96
N GLU A 8 -16.68 -16.20 22.27
CA GLU A 8 -15.50 -15.48 22.76
C GLU A 8 -14.84 -14.68 21.62
N PRO A 9 -14.59 -13.37 21.82
CA PRO A 9 -13.94 -12.57 20.79
C PRO A 9 -12.49 -13.02 20.55
N THR A 10 -12.13 -13.25 19.29
CA THR A 10 -10.76 -13.56 18.88
C THR A 10 -9.92 -12.28 18.75
N PRO A 11 -8.58 -12.37 18.69
CA PRO A 11 -7.73 -11.21 18.40
C PRO A 11 -8.12 -10.45 17.12
N ASP A 12 -8.70 -11.16 16.15
CA ASP A 12 -9.19 -10.58 14.90
C ASP A 12 -10.41 -9.68 15.11
N HIS A 13 -11.34 -10.10 15.97
CA HIS A 13 -12.49 -9.29 16.36
C HIS A 13 -12.05 -8.01 17.10
N TYR A 14 -11.11 -8.13 18.05
CA TYR A 14 -10.53 -6.98 18.73
C TYR A 14 -9.83 -6.03 17.77
N ALA A 15 -9.00 -6.53 16.86
CA ALA A 15 -8.35 -5.69 15.85
C ALA A 15 -9.37 -4.94 14.97
N CYS A 16 -10.48 -5.57 14.59
CA CYS A 16 -11.55 -4.89 13.85
C CYS A 16 -12.18 -3.73 14.64
N MET A 17 -12.40 -3.93 15.94
CA MET A 17 -12.98 -2.93 16.84
C MET A 17 -12.01 -1.78 17.15
N VAL A 18 -10.74 -2.10 17.41
CA VAL A 18 -9.67 -1.10 17.57
C VAL A 18 -9.55 -0.22 16.34
N ASN A 19 -9.53 -0.83 15.15
CA ASN A 19 -9.48 -0.08 13.89
C ASN A 19 -10.72 0.82 13.71
N LEU A 20 -11.91 0.33 14.06
CA LEU A 20 -13.15 1.11 14.01
C LEU A 20 -13.09 2.32 14.95
N PHE A 21 -12.85 2.09 16.25
CA PHE A 21 -12.81 3.15 17.26
C PHE A 21 -11.71 4.17 16.96
N GLY A 22 -10.51 3.69 16.65
CA GLY A 22 -9.38 4.53 16.32
C GLY A 22 -9.63 5.41 15.08
N ARG A 23 -10.20 4.86 14.00
CA ARG A 23 -10.58 5.66 12.82
C ARG A 23 -11.67 6.69 13.11
N SER A 24 -12.58 6.38 14.04
CA SER A 24 -13.61 7.31 14.50
C SER A 24 -13.10 8.37 15.49
N GLY A 25 -11.81 8.37 15.84
CA GLY A 25 -11.22 9.35 16.77
C GLY A 25 -11.42 9.01 18.25
N HIS A 26 -11.80 7.77 18.56
CA HIS A 26 -12.00 7.27 19.92
C HIS A 26 -10.86 6.32 20.32
N MET A 27 -9.62 6.79 20.23
CA MET A 27 -8.44 5.95 20.47
C MET A 27 -8.37 5.48 21.93
N ASP A 28 -8.75 6.33 22.89
CA ASP A 28 -8.79 5.93 24.31
C ASP A 28 -9.75 4.74 24.52
N LYS A 29 -10.94 4.76 23.91
CA LYS A 29 -11.89 3.61 23.95
C LYS A 29 -11.30 2.35 23.32
N ALA A 30 -10.49 2.50 22.27
CA ALA A 30 -9.82 1.37 21.66
C ALA A 30 -8.78 0.76 22.61
N VAL A 31 -8.04 1.59 23.36
CA VAL A 31 -7.08 1.13 24.37
C VAL A 31 -7.81 0.49 25.56
N ASP A 32 -8.89 1.09 26.05
CA ASP A 32 -9.72 0.50 27.11
C ASP A 32 -10.23 -0.89 26.72
N LEU A 33 -10.66 -1.05 25.46
CA LEU A 33 -11.07 -2.35 24.93
C LEU A 33 -9.92 -3.36 24.95
N ILE A 34 -8.70 -2.94 24.59
CA ILE A 34 -7.51 -3.79 24.64
C ILE A 34 -7.22 -4.23 26.09
N SER A 35 -7.33 -3.31 27.05
CA SER A 35 -7.16 -3.62 28.47
C SER A 35 -8.22 -4.57 29.03
N SER A 36 -9.39 -4.68 28.38
CA SER A 36 -10.45 -5.63 28.77
C SER A 36 -10.26 -7.04 28.22
N MET A 37 -9.21 -7.28 27.42
CA MET A 37 -8.93 -8.61 26.86
C MET A 37 -8.54 -9.61 27.96
N SER A 38 -9.02 -10.84 27.83
CA SER A 38 -8.62 -11.95 28.72
C SER A 38 -7.20 -12.46 28.43
N GLN A 39 -6.67 -12.18 27.24
CA GLN A 39 -5.34 -12.56 26.79
C GLN A 39 -4.51 -11.33 26.49
N GLU A 40 -3.19 -11.45 26.66
CA GLU A 40 -2.25 -10.38 26.32
C GLU A 40 -2.39 -9.97 24.84
N PRO A 41 -2.42 -8.66 24.54
CA PRO A 41 -2.58 -8.21 23.17
C PRO A 41 -1.37 -8.58 22.31
N ASN A 42 -1.62 -9.30 21.22
CA ASN A 42 -0.57 -9.78 20.35
C ASN A 42 -0.11 -8.71 19.32
N SER A 43 0.88 -9.06 18.50
CA SER A 43 1.45 -8.17 17.49
C SER A 43 0.38 -7.59 16.54
N LEU A 44 -0.65 -8.34 16.16
CA LEU A 44 -1.74 -7.84 15.30
C LEU A 44 -2.46 -6.63 15.92
N ILE A 45 -2.75 -6.69 17.22
CA ILE A 45 -3.54 -5.66 17.90
C ILE A 45 -2.73 -4.38 18.00
N TRP A 46 -1.50 -4.46 18.52
CA TRP A 46 -0.60 -3.29 18.58
C TRP A 46 -0.27 -2.76 17.19
N THR A 47 -0.05 -3.62 16.20
CA THR A 47 0.16 -3.19 14.81
C THR A 47 -1.05 -2.38 14.29
N THR A 48 -2.26 -2.80 14.65
CA THR A 48 -3.49 -2.09 14.29
C THR A 48 -3.59 -0.72 14.97
N VAL A 49 -3.28 -0.64 16.27
CA VAL A 49 -3.21 0.63 17.01
C VAL A 49 -2.22 1.58 16.34
N LEU A 50 -0.98 1.14 16.13
CA LEU A 50 0.09 1.95 15.54
C LEU A 50 -0.28 2.45 14.14
N SER A 51 -0.93 1.60 13.33
CA SER A 51 -1.44 1.97 11.99
C SER A 51 -2.43 3.14 12.05
N VAL A 52 -3.36 3.10 13.00
CA VAL A 52 -4.33 4.18 13.18
C VAL A 52 -3.64 5.45 13.67
N CYS A 53 -2.72 5.32 14.62
CA CYS A 53 -1.99 6.44 15.19
C CYS A 53 -1.20 7.20 14.12
N VAL A 54 -0.49 6.48 13.24
CA VAL A 54 0.20 7.08 12.08
C VAL A 54 -0.78 7.85 11.19
N MET A 55 -1.94 7.26 10.89
CA MET A 55 -2.97 7.91 10.07
C MET A 55 -3.58 9.16 10.71
N LYS A 56 -3.70 9.19 12.05
CA LYS A 56 -4.34 10.29 12.79
C LYS A 56 -3.36 11.30 13.35
N GLY A 57 -2.05 11.04 13.26
CA GLY A 57 -1.02 11.85 13.93
C GLY A 57 -1.04 11.71 15.45
N ASP A 58 -1.56 10.61 16.00
CA ASP A 58 -1.64 10.40 17.45
C ASP A 58 -0.32 9.86 18.00
N ILE A 59 0.56 10.80 18.37
CA ILE A 59 1.89 10.50 18.91
C ILE A 59 1.81 9.66 20.18
N LYS A 60 0.92 10.01 21.11
CA LYS A 60 0.87 9.40 22.45
C LYS A 60 0.60 7.90 22.35
N HIS A 61 -0.45 7.52 21.63
CA HIS A 61 -0.80 6.12 21.46
C HIS A 61 0.12 5.40 20.47
N GLY A 62 0.69 6.12 19.49
CA GLY A 62 1.70 5.60 18.59
C GLY A 62 2.99 5.17 19.31
N GLU A 63 3.51 6.01 20.20
CA GLU A 63 4.70 5.70 21.01
C GLU A 63 4.49 4.48 21.91
N MET A 64 3.34 4.42 22.60
CA MET A 64 2.95 3.28 23.42
C MET A 64 2.92 2.00 22.59
N SER A 65 2.21 2.01 21.48
CA SER A 65 2.02 0.83 20.65
C SER A 65 3.30 0.36 19.97
N ALA A 66 4.15 1.28 19.52
CA ALA A 66 5.45 0.95 18.95
C ALA A 66 6.37 0.31 19.99
N ARG A 67 6.35 0.80 21.24
CA ARG A 67 7.11 0.21 22.34
C ARG A 67 6.68 -1.23 22.61
N CYS A 68 5.37 -1.49 22.73
CA CYS A 68 4.85 -2.85 22.91
C CYS A 68 5.30 -3.79 21.77
N LEU A 69 5.26 -3.34 20.51
CA LEU A 69 5.73 -4.14 19.37
C LEU A 69 7.23 -4.42 19.41
N ILE A 70 8.03 -3.43 19.80
CA ILE A 70 9.49 -3.56 19.95
C ILE A 70 9.85 -4.52 21.08
N GLU A 71 9.09 -4.53 22.17
CA GLU A 71 9.27 -5.48 23.27
C GLU A 71 8.89 -6.90 22.84
N LEU A 72 7.83 -7.06 22.05
CA LEU A 72 7.40 -8.36 21.50
C LEU A 72 8.38 -8.94 20.48
N ASP A 73 8.91 -8.12 19.58
CA ASP A 73 9.92 -8.51 18.60
C ASP A 73 10.91 -7.35 18.34
N PRO A 74 12.06 -7.34 19.07
CA PRO A 74 13.06 -6.29 18.93
C PRO A 74 13.75 -6.22 17.57
N PHE A 75 13.64 -7.26 16.74
CA PHE A 75 14.32 -7.34 15.45
C PHE A 75 13.41 -6.95 14.29
N ASN A 76 12.11 -6.79 14.55
CA ASN A 76 11.15 -6.31 13.58
C ASN A 76 11.35 -4.82 13.29
N ALA A 77 11.70 -4.47 12.06
CA ALA A 77 11.91 -3.08 11.63
C ALA A 77 10.63 -2.24 11.55
N VAL A 78 9.46 -2.87 11.36
CA VAL A 78 8.18 -2.19 11.12
C VAL A 78 7.84 -1.15 12.20
N PRO A 79 7.79 -1.49 13.51
CA PRO A 79 7.40 -0.52 14.54
C PRO A 79 8.36 0.67 14.65
N TYR A 80 9.67 0.46 14.44
CA TYR A 80 10.64 1.55 14.41
C TYR A 80 10.37 2.51 13.25
N ILE A 81 10.21 1.97 12.04
CA ILE A 81 9.98 2.78 10.84
C ILE A 81 8.67 3.57 10.99
N MET A 82 7.59 2.93 11.43
CA MET A 82 6.30 3.60 11.62
C MET A 82 6.35 4.72 12.65
N LEU A 83 7.02 4.49 13.79
CA LEU A 83 7.19 5.53 14.81
C LEU A 83 8.06 6.68 14.31
N SER A 84 9.15 6.38 13.59
CA SER A 84 9.98 7.39 12.94
C SER A 84 9.17 8.22 11.94
N ASN A 85 8.30 7.60 11.14
CA ASN A 85 7.46 8.29 10.16
C ASN A 85 6.42 9.18 10.86
N LEU A 86 5.83 8.71 11.96
CA LEU A 86 4.93 9.52 12.79
C LEU A 86 5.63 10.77 13.34
N TYR A 87 6.88 10.63 13.82
CA TYR A 87 7.68 11.77 14.25
C TYR A 87 8.00 12.74 13.11
N ALA A 88 8.41 12.21 11.96
CA ALA A 88 8.73 13.03 10.79
C ALA A 88 7.53 13.86 10.31
N ALA A 89 6.34 13.24 10.26
CA ALA A 89 5.10 13.93 9.90
C ALA A 89 4.75 15.10 10.84
N CYS A 90 5.23 15.08 12.08
CA CYS A 90 5.06 16.13 13.07
C CYS A 90 6.29 17.05 13.21
N GLY A 91 7.30 16.95 12.32
CA GLY A 91 8.53 17.75 12.38
C GLY A 91 9.46 17.42 13.55
N ARG A 92 9.27 16.28 14.22
CA ARG A 92 10.07 15.83 15.37
C ARG A 92 11.37 15.15 14.93
N TRP A 93 12.23 15.88 14.22
CA TRP A 93 13.46 15.33 13.60
C TRP A 93 14.49 14.78 14.58
N LYS A 94 14.56 15.32 15.80
CA LYS A 94 15.40 14.77 16.86
C LYS A 94 14.98 13.35 17.24
N ASP A 95 13.68 13.11 17.33
CA ASP A 95 13.14 11.78 17.65
C ASP A 95 13.32 10.80 16.48
N VAL A 96 13.19 11.27 15.24
CA VAL A 96 13.56 10.49 14.03
C VAL A 96 15.01 10.01 14.11
N ALA A 97 15.94 10.91 14.46
CA ALA A 97 17.35 10.56 14.61
C ALA A 97 17.59 9.57 15.76
N SER A 98 16.87 9.72 16.89
CA SER A 98 16.91 8.78 18.00
C SER A 98 16.45 7.38 17.60
N ILE A 99 15.34 7.26 16.86
CA ILE A 99 14.86 5.96 16.37
C ILE A 99 15.86 5.32 15.40
N ARG A 100 16.45 6.09 14.49
CA ARG A 100 17.50 5.58 13.59
C ARG A 100 18.72 5.06 14.36
N SER A 101 19.10 5.76 15.42
CA SER A 101 20.20 5.34 16.31
C SER A 101 19.87 4.06 17.06
N LEU A 102 18.63 3.93 17.54
CA LEU A 102 18.13 2.73 18.20
C LEU A 102 18.11 1.51 17.26
N MET A 103 17.64 1.68 16.02
CA MET A 103 17.69 0.61 15.00
C MET A 103 19.13 0.16 14.74
N LYS A 104 20.07 1.10 14.61
CA LYS A 104 21.50 0.79 14.41
C LYS A 104 22.08 0.02 15.61
N ALA A 105 21.79 0.44 16.83
CA ALA A 105 22.26 -0.20 18.05
C ALA A 105 21.71 -1.63 18.21
N LYS A 106 20.49 -1.89 17.75
CA LYS A 106 19.85 -3.21 17.77
C LYS A 106 20.10 -4.05 16.50
N HIS A 107 20.93 -3.55 15.58
CA HIS A 107 21.20 -4.19 14.28
C HIS A 107 19.95 -4.49 13.44
N VAL A 108 18.89 -3.70 13.63
CA VAL A 108 17.63 -3.81 12.88
C VAL A 108 17.83 -3.21 11.49
N LYS A 109 17.57 -4.01 10.46
CA LYS A 109 17.68 -3.58 9.06
C LYS A 109 16.29 -3.45 8.43
N LYS A 110 16.06 -2.34 7.72
CA LYS A 110 14.91 -2.21 6.82
C LYS A 110 15.11 -3.17 5.64
N PHE A 111 14.11 -4.01 5.34
CA PHE A 111 14.12 -4.77 4.09
C PHE A 111 14.04 -3.80 2.91
N ALA A 112 14.95 -3.94 1.94
CA ALA A 112 14.93 -3.10 0.75
C ALA A 112 13.65 -3.37 -0.06
N ALA A 113 12.96 -2.29 -0.44
CA ALA A 113 11.86 -2.37 -1.39
C ALA A 113 12.42 -2.67 -2.79
N TYR A 114 11.85 -3.67 -3.46
CA TYR A 114 12.24 -4.01 -4.83
C TYR A 114 11.04 -4.39 -5.67
N SER A 115 11.21 -4.23 -6.98
CA SER A 115 10.26 -4.67 -7.99
C SER A 115 10.97 -5.61 -8.95
N TRP A 116 10.24 -6.53 -9.54
CA TRP A 116 10.76 -7.40 -10.59
C TRP A 116 9.76 -7.62 -11.70
N ILE A 117 10.31 -7.99 -12.84
CA ILE A 117 9.57 -8.31 -14.06
C ILE A 117 10.14 -9.58 -14.66
N GLU A 118 9.35 -10.23 -15.49
CA GLU A 118 9.76 -11.39 -16.27
C GLU A 118 9.63 -11.05 -17.75
N ILE A 119 10.74 -11.14 -18.49
CA ILE A 119 10.80 -10.91 -19.93
C ILE A 119 11.55 -12.07 -20.54
N ASP A 120 10.94 -12.74 -21.53
CA ASP A 120 11.57 -13.86 -22.25
C ASP A 120 12.14 -14.94 -21.31
N ASN A 121 11.38 -15.27 -20.25
CA ASN A 121 11.72 -16.21 -19.15
C ASN A 121 12.92 -15.79 -18.27
N GLU A 122 13.37 -14.54 -18.36
CA GLU A 122 14.39 -13.98 -17.46
C GLU A 122 13.75 -13.03 -16.44
N ILE A 123 14.13 -13.21 -15.17
CA ILE A 123 13.68 -12.35 -14.07
C ILE A 123 14.67 -11.21 -13.89
N HIS A 124 14.18 -9.98 -14.01
CA HIS A 124 14.96 -8.77 -13.78
C HIS A 124 14.46 -8.08 -12.51
N ARG A 125 15.35 -7.90 -11.53
CA ARG A 125 15.06 -7.27 -10.25
C ARG A 125 15.64 -5.85 -10.20
N PHE A 126 14.87 -4.93 -9.63
CA PHE A 126 15.22 -3.52 -9.49
C PHE A 126 15.03 -3.09 -8.03
N VAL A 127 16.02 -2.42 -7.48
CA VAL A 127 15.94 -1.71 -6.19
C VAL A 127 15.92 -0.21 -6.50
N ALA A 128 15.32 0.59 -5.61
CA ALA A 128 15.31 2.04 -5.78
C ALA A 128 16.75 2.58 -5.85
N ASP A 129 16.98 3.48 -6.80
CA ASP A 129 18.29 4.03 -7.16
C ASP A 129 19.42 3.01 -7.44
N ASP A 130 19.07 1.78 -7.83
CA ASP A 130 20.06 0.75 -8.16
C ASP A 130 20.75 1.02 -9.50
N ARG A 131 22.07 1.22 -9.45
CA ARG A 131 22.94 1.43 -10.62
C ARG A 131 23.75 0.20 -11.02
N THR A 132 23.57 -0.94 -10.34
CA THR A 132 24.36 -2.16 -10.57
C THR A 132 23.87 -2.98 -11.76
N HIS A 133 22.66 -2.72 -12.25
CA HIS A 133 22.09 -3.40 -13.41
C HIS A 133 22.93 -3.13 -14.69
N PRO A 134 23.21 -4.13 -15.54
CA PRO A 134 24.02 -3.93 -16.76
C PRO A 134 23.48 -2.83 -17.69
N ASP A 135 22.15 -2.78 -17.84
CA ASP A 135 21.45 -1.78 -18.66
C ASP A 135 21.13 -0.46 -17.90
N ALA A 136 21.68 -0.23 -16.69
CA ALA A 136 21.29 0.90 -15.83
C ALA A 136 21.33 2.25 -16.57
N LYS A 137 22.41 2.55 -17.31
CA LYS A 137 22.52 3.82 -18.05
C LYS A 137 21.34 4.06 -18.99
N ILE A 138 20.92 3.04 -19.73
CA ILE A 138 19.83 3.14 -20.72
C ILE A 138 18.48 3.23 -20.01
N ILE A 139 18.28 2.47 -18.92
CA ILE A 139 17.06 2.51 -18.10
C ILE A 139 16.80 3.93 -17.60
N TYR A 140 17.81 4.57 -17.00
CA TYR A 140 17.65 5.91 -16.42
C TYR A 140 17.42 6.98 -17.48
N VAL A 141 18.13 6.92 -18.61
CA VAL A 141 17.88 7.83 -19.74
C VAL A 141 16.45 7.69 -20.25
N HIS A 142 15.98 6.45 -20.42
CA HIS A 142 14.61 6.20 -20.90
C HIS A 142 13.56 6.64 -19.88
N LEU A 143 13.77 6.36 -18.59
CA LEU A 143 12.88 6.76 -17.51
C LEU A 143 12.76 8.28 -17.42
N ASN A 144 13.88 9.01 -17.48
CA ASN A 144 13.88 10.47 -17.47
C ASN A 144 13.12 11.05 -18.67
N ARG A 145 13.28 10.46 -19.86
CA ARG A 145 12.51 10.84 -21.05
C ARG A 145 11.01 10.58 -20.87
N LEU A 146 10.66 9.43 -20.29
CA LEU A 146 9.26 9.08 -20.00
C LEU A 146 8.65 10.08 -19.01
N ILE A 147 9.34 10.37 -17.91
CA ILE A 147 8.87 11.31 -16.87
C ILE A 147 8.60 12.68 -17.46
N ARG A 148 9.49 13.23 -18.30
CA ARG A 148 9.25 14.51 -18.98
C ARG A 148 7.95 14.50 -19.78
N LYS A 149 7.69 13.43 -20.54
CA LYS A 149 6.42 13.27 -21.28
C LYS A 149 5.20 13.18 -20.36
N LEU A 150 5.32 12.50 -19.22
CA LEU A 150 4.23 12.43 -18.26
C LEU A 150 3.97 13.81 -17.62
N GLN A 151 5.04 14.57 -17.32
CA GLN A 151 4.95 15.92 -16.75
C GLN A 151 4.26 16.89 -17.70
N GLU A 152 4.58 16.83 -19.00
CA GLU A 152 3.87 17.58 -20.05
C GLU A 152 2.36 17.26 -20.10
N ALA A 153 1.98 16.03 -19.70
CA ALA A 153 0.59 15.60 -19.61
C ALA A 153 -0.06 15.88 -18.23
N GLY A 154 0.66 16.48 -17.28
CA GLY A 154 0.14 16.87 -15.96
C GLY A 154 0.52 15.95 -14.79
N PHE A 155 1.41 14.97 -14.98
CA PHE A 155 1.96 14.20 -13.85
C PHE A 155 2.93 15.07 -13.05
N SER A 156 2.74 15.16 -11.74
CA SER A 156 3.64 15.88 -10.84
C SER A 156 4.14 14.93 -9.74
N PRO A 157 5.46 14.69 -9.63
CA PRO A 157 6.02 13.91 -8.53
C PRO A 157 5.69 14.55 -7.18
N ASN A 158 5.21 13.76 -6.22
CA ASN A 158 4.77 14.31 -4.93
C ASN A 158 5.88 14.21 -3.87
N THR A 159 6.68 15.26 -3.69
CA THR A 159 7.79 15.30 -2.71
C THR A 159 7.34 15.27 -1.25
N ASN A 160 6.09 15.63 -0.95
CA ASN A 160 5.52 15.56 0.42
C ASN A 160 5.46 14.13 0.96
N LEU A 161 5.65 13.14 0.09
CA LEU A 161 5.70 11.73 0.44
C LEU A 161 7.02 11.28 1.07
N VAL A 162 8.07 12.11 0.96
CA VAL A 162 9.40 11.78 1.47
C VAL A 162 9.56 12.38 2.86
N LEU A 163 9.52 11.50 3.87
CA LEU A 163 9.66 11.85 5.28
C LEU A 163 11.15 11.91 5.70
N HIS A 164 11.96 12.60 4.90
CA HIS A 164 13.37 12.85 5.16
C HIS A 164 13.65 14.34 5.16
N ASP A 165 14.45 14.78 6.14
CA ASP A 165 14.92 16.16 6.26
C ASP A 165 16.11 16.37 5.31
N VAL A 166 15.81 16.43 4.02
CA VAL A 166 16.75 16.65 2.92
C VAL A 166 16.18 17.71 1.98
N GLY A 167 17.02 18.26 1.10
CA GLY A 167 16.58 19.25 0.11
C GLY A 167 15.50 18.71 -0.83
N GLU A 168 14.68 19.61 -1.40
CA GLU A 168 13.59 19.21 -2.31
C GLU A 168 14.08 18.44 -3.55
N ASP A 169 15.28 18.76 -4.06
CA ASP A 169 15.90 18.05 -5.18
C ASP A 169 16.22 16.59 -4.81
N GLU A 170 16.75 16.35 -3.60
CA GLU A 170 17.03 15.00 -3.11
C GLU A 170 15.74 14.20 -2.86
N LYS A 171 14.70 14.85 -2.31
CA LYS A 171 13.38 14.22 -2.18
C LYS A 171 12.84 13.80 -3.55
N LEU A 172 12.95 14.69 -4.53
CA LEU A 172 12.49 14.44 -5.89
C LEU A 172 13.23 13.25 -6.51
N GLU A 173 14.56 13.21 -6.42
CA GLU A 173 15.35 12.09 -6.93
C GLU A 173 14.96 10.76 -6.27
N SER A 174 14.72 10.76 -4.95
CA SER A 174 14.32 9.55 -4.22
C SER A 174 13.00 8.95 -4.73
N ILE A 175 12.07 9.78 -5.22
CA ILE A 175 10.77 9.35 -5.76
C ILE A 175 10.86 8.96 -7.23
N ILE A 176 11.66 9.69 -8.00
CA ILE A 176 11.80 9.49 -9.46
C ILE A 176 12.33 8.09 -9.75
N TYR A 177 13.26 7.58 -8.94
CA TYR A 177 13.96 6.32 -9.19
C TYR A 177 13.45 5.14 -8.35
N HIS A 178 12.16 5.13 -8.03
CA HIS A 178 11.53 3.95 -7.41
C HIS A 178 11.62 2.71 -8.31
N SER A 179 11.75 1.54 -7.67
CA SER A 179 11.94 0.26 -8.36
C SER A 179 10.86 -0.07 -9.38
N GLU A 180 9.59 0.30 -9.13
CA GLU A 180 8.49 0.08 -10.07
C GLU A 180 8.70 0.84 -11.38
N LYS A 181 9.23 2.06 -11.29
CA LYS A 181 9.46 2.93 -12.44
C LYS A 181 10.64 2.45 -13.27
N LEU A 182 11.70 1.97 -12.59
CA LEU A 182 12.85 1.32 -13.24
C LEU A 182 12.41 0.05 -13.98
N ALA A 183 11.63 -0.80 -13.32
CA ALA A 183 11.05 -2.02 -13.89
C ALA A 183 10.20 -1.72 -15.14
N LEU A 184 9.31 -0.73 -15.05
CA LEU A 184 8.49 -0.30 -16.19
C LEU A 184 9.36 0.22 -17.34
N ALA A 185 10.33 1.09 -17.05
CA ALA A 185 11.21 1.65 -18.07
C ALA A 185 11.97 0.53 -18.80
N TYR A 186 12.50 -0.45 -18.06
CA TYR A 186 13.18 -1.60 -18.64
C TYR A 186 12.26 -2.43 -19.54
N TRP A 187 11.02 -2.68 -19.12
CA TRP A 187 10.03 -3.38 -19.95
C TRP A 187 9.80 -2.68 -21.28
N LEU A 188 9.60 -1.35 -21.25
CA LEU A 188 9.36 -0.56 -22.45
C LEU A 188 10.58 -0.54 -23.38
N ILE A 189 11.80 -0.59 -22.84
CA ILE A 189 13.03 -0.71 -23.64
C ILE A 189 13.09 -2.07 -24.35
N LYS A 190 12.82 -3.17 -23.65
CA LYS A 190 12.95 -4.52 -24.23
C LYS A 190 11.79 -4.89 -25.16
N LYS A 191 10.58 -4.34 -24.92
CA LYS A 191 9.37 -4.63 -25.70
C LYS A 191 8.67 -3.34 -26.17
N PRO A 192 9.30 -2.48 -26.99
CA PRO A 192 8.80 -1.13 -27.31
C PRO A 192 7.48 -1.14 -28.10
N HIS A 193 7.28 -2.14 -28.97
CA HIS A 193 6.07 -2.30 -29.80
C HIS A 193 5.17 -3.46 -29.32
N GLY A 194 5.38 -3.95 -28.10
CA GLY A 194 4.60 -5.06 -27.57
C GLY A 194 3.16 -4.66 -27.27
N VAL A 195 2.20 -5.51 -27.63
CA VAL A 195 0.77 -5.34 -27.32
C VAL A 195 0.34 -6.02 -26.03
N THR A 196 1.16 -6.93 -25.50
CA THR A 196 0.88 -7.64 -24.25
C THR A 196 0.95 -6.71 -23.04
N PRO A 197 0.17 -6.92 -21.97
CA PRO A 197 0.25 -6.10 -20.76
C PRO A 197 1.66 -6.07 -20.15
N ILE A 198 2.06 -4.92 -19.62
CA ILE A 198 3.28 -4.78 -18.82
C ILE A 198 3.03 -5.40 -17.45
N ARG A 199 3.83 -6.38 -17.02
CA ARG A 199 3.64 -7.06 -15.73
C ARG A 199 4.77 -6.74 -14.78
N ILE A 200 4.43 -6.17 -13.61
CA ILE A 200 5.38 -5.79 -12.57
C ILE A 200 4.93 -6.42 -11.25
N ILE A 201 5.87 -6.95 -10.48
CA ILE A 201 5.59 -7.42 -9.13
C ILE A 201 6.46 -6.63 -8.16
N LYS A 202 5.87 -6.22 -7.03
CA LYS A 202 6.53 -5.51 -5.93
C LYS A 202 6.38 -6.30 -4.64
N ASN A 203 7.44 -6.34 -3.83
CA ASN A 203 7.45 -7.06 -2.56
C ASN A 203 6.75 -6.32 -1.41
N ILE A 204 6.42 -5.04 -1.59
CA ILE A 204 5.68 -4.21 -0.64
C ILE A 204 4.55 -3.49 -1.39
N ARG A 205 3.63 -2.85 -0.65
CA ARG A 205 2.56 -2.03 -1.23
C ARG A 205 3.11 -0.94 -2.15
N ILE A 206 2.42 -0.68 -3.26
CA ILE A 206 2.77 0.43 -4.16
C ILE A 206 2.57 1.78 -3.45
N CYS A 207 3.51 2.72 -3.63
CA CYS A 207 3.36 4.06 -3.08
C CYS A 207 2.43 4.92 -3.94
N ALA A 208 1.97 6.03 -3.37
CA ALA A 208 1.04 6.95 -4.03
C ALA A 208 1.53 7.49 -5.36
N ASP A 209 2.78 7.94 -5.38
CA ASP A 209 3.41 8.50 -6.56
C ASP A 209 3.54 7.46 -7.67
N CYS A 210 4.02 6.26 -7.36
CA CYS A 210 4.11 5.16 -8.32
C CYS A 210 2.74 4.75 -8.85
N HIS A 211 1.70 4.73 -8.01
CA HIS A 211 0.35 4.41 -8.46
C HIS A 211 -0.19 5.44 -9.46
N ILE A 212 -0.03 6.74 -9.17
CA ILE A 212 -0.40 7.81 -10.09
C ILE A 212 0.46 7.74 -11.37
N PHE A 213 1.76 7.54 -11.25
CA PHE A 213 2.67 7.36 -12.38
C PHE A 213 2.19 6.25 -13.31
N MET A 214 1.81 5.08 -12.79
CA MET A 214 1.32 3.96 -13.61
C MET A 214 0.01 4.29 -14.33
N LYS A 215 -0.88 5.07 -13.71
CA LYS A 215 -2.07 5.60 -14.39
C LYS A 215 -1.68 6.45 -15.60
N PHE A 216 -0.83 7.45 -15.41
CA PHE A 216 -0.37 8.33 -16.50
C PHE A 216 0.29 7.53 -17.63
N VAL A 217 1.14 6.57 -17.28
CA VAL A 217 1.77 5.67 -18.26
C VAL A 217 0.72 4.91 -19.05
N SER A 218 -0.25 4.27 -18.40
CA SER A 218 -1.30 3.49 -19.09
C SER A 218 -2.12 4.33 -20.07
N ASN A 219 -2.31 5.63 -19.78
CA ASN A 219 -3.02 6.57 -20.63
C ASN A 219 -2.19 7.01 -21.85
N ILE A 220 -0.92 7.37 -21.63
CA ILE A 220 -0.07 7.93 -22.68
C ILE A 220 0.50 6.86 -23.60
N ILE A 221 0.96 5.74 -23.02
CA ILE A 221 1.55 4.63 -23.78
C ILE A 221 0.46 3.75 -24.40
N ARG A 222 -0.80 3.89 -23.98
CA ARG A 222 -1.95 3.10 -24.46
C ARG A 222 -1.70 1.59 -24.36
N ARG A 223 -1.03 1.19 -23.28
CA ARG A 223 -0.68 -0.20 -22.98
C ARG A 223 -1.07 -0.52 -21.53
N PRO A 224 -1.84 -1.58 -21.27
CA PRO A 224 -2.20 -1.98 -19.93
C PRO A 224 -0.98 -2.27 -19.06
N VAL A 225 -1.01 -1.82 -17.80
CA VAL A 225 -0.01 -2.18 -16.78
C VAL A 225 -0.69 -2.99 -15.71
N ILE A 226 -0.18 -4.17 -15.41
CA ILE A 226 -0.61 -5.02 -14.31
C ILE A 226 0.49 -5.02 -13.26
N LEU A 227 0.19 -4.49 -12.09
CA LEU A 227 1.13 -4.44 -10.97
C LEU A 227 0.58 -5.23 -9.79
N ARG A 228 1.30 -6.27 -9.36
CA ARG A 228 0.99 -6.97 -8.11
C ARG A 228 1.85 -6.40 -7.00
N ASP A 229 1.24 -5.86 -5.96
CA ASP A 229 1.93 -5.49 -4.73
C ASP A 229 1.67 -6.51 -3.62
N SER A 230 2.15 -6.27 -2.40
CA SER A 230 1.93 -7.17 -1.26
C SER A 230 0.44 -7.39 -0.92
N ASN A 231 -0.45 -6.50 -1.35
CA ASN A 231 -1.85 -6.48 -0.92
C ASN A 231 -2.81 -6.96 -2.02
N ARG A 232 -2.56 -6.61 -3.29
CA ARG A 232 -3.50 -6.85 -4.40
C ARG A 232 -2.85 -6.69 -5.77
N PHE A 233 -3.66 -6.96 -6.79
CA PHE A 233 -3.39 -6.59 -8.17
C PHE A 233 -4.00 -5.23 -8.50
N HIS A 234 -3.21 -4.41 -9.18
CA HIS A 234 -3.60 -3.13 -9.74
C HIS A 234 -3.57 -3.27 -11.27
N HIS A 235 -4.71 -3.06 -11.91
CA HIS A 235 -4.82 -3.06 -13.37
C HIS A 235 -4.99 -1.62 -13.83
N PHE A 236 -3.96 -1.07 -14.44
CA PHE A 236 -3.94 0.28 -14.98
C PHE A 236 -4.28 0.27 -16.46
N VAL A 237 -5.40 0.90 -16.81
CA VAL A 237 -5.92 0.99 -18.18
C VAL A 237 -6.46 2.40 -18.37
N GLU A 238 -5.97 3.09 -19.40
CA GLU A 238 -6.44 4.43 -19.79
C GLU A 238 -6.50 5.44 -18.64
N GLY A 239 -5.48 5.45 -17.77
CA GLY A 239 -5.41 6.39 -16.65
C GLY A 239 -6.21 5.97 -15.42
N LYS A 240 -6.93 4.85 -15.46
CA LYS A 240 -7.71 4.33 -14.35
C LYS A 240 -7.05 3.10 -13.75
N CYS A 241 -7.31 2.85 -12.47
CA CYS A 241 -6.86 1.63 -11.79
C CYS A 241 -8.06 0.84 -11.26
N SER A 242 -8.01 -0.50 -11.36
CA SER A 242 -9.04 -1.40 -10.84
C SER A 242 -9.33 -1.24 -9.34
N CYS A 243 -8.40 -0.67 -8.56
CA CYS A 243 -8.60 -0.45 -7.12
C CYS A 243 -9.48 0.76 -6.79
N LYS A 244 -9.93 1.53 -7.79
CA LYS A 244 -10.76 2.76 -7.63
C LYS A 244 -10.19 3.76 -6.60
N ASP A 245 -8.86 3.84 -6.52
CA ASP A 245 -8.13 4.69 -5.57
C ASP A 245 -8.26 4.34 -4.07
N TYR A 246 -8.92 3.23 -3.75
CA TYR A 246 -8.93 2.66 -2.39
C TYR A 246 -7.59 2.03 -1.98
N TRP A 247 -6.54 2.15 -2.81
CA TRP A 247 -5.18 1.80 -2.44
C TRP A 247 -4.60 2.74 -1.38
N ASN A 248 -5.24 3.87 -1.06
CA ASN A 248 -4.76 4.81 -0.03
C ASN A 248 -5.77 4.90 1.13
N ASN A 249 -5.63 4.05 2.15
CA ASN A 249 -6.36 4.25 3.40
C ASN A 249 -5.62 5.34 4.18
N ALA A 250 -6.09 6.58 4.02
CA ALA A 250 -5.59 7.84 4.59
C ALA A 250 -4.26 8.35 4.02
N PHE A 251 -4.32 9.47 3.29
CA PHE A 251 -3.36 10.59 3.27
C PHE A 251 -3.56 11.57 2.09
N THR A 252 -4.54 11.37 1.20
CA THR A 252 -4.79 12.31 0.09
C THR A 252 -6.24 12.75 -0.01
N GLN A 253 -6.73 13.50 0.99
CA GLN A 253 -7.74 14.52 0.71
C GLN A 253 -7.01 15.65 -0.04
N GLY A 254 -6.96 15.55 -1.36
CA GLY A 254 -6.26 16.51 -2.20
C GLY A 254 -6.45 16.30 -3.70
N TYR A 255 -6.87 15.11 -4.14
CA TYR A 255 -7.29 14.87 -5.52
C TYR A 255 -8.81 14.62 -5.58
N ASN A 256 -9.60 15.67 -5.37
CA ASN A 256 -10.97 15.69 -5.84
C ASN A 256 -10.94 15.93 -7.36
N GLN A 257 -10.88 14.86 -8.15
CA GLN A 257 -11.44 14.91 -9.50
C GLN A 257 -12.96 14.88 -9.35
N LYS A 258 -13.61 15.91 -9.91
CA LYS A 258 -15.07 16.03 -9.98
C LYS A 258 -15.63 14.75 -10.61
N ALA A 259 -16.34 13.96 -9.82
CA ALA A 259 -17.06 12.80 -10.32
C ALA A 259 -18.36 13.29 -10.96
N ASP A 260 -18.48 13.13 -12.28
CA ASP A 260 -19.76 13.15 -12.97
C ASP A 260 -20.46 11.81 -12.72
N GLY A 261 -21.70 11.90 -12.24
CA GLY A 261 -22.49 10.74 -11.85
C GLY A 261 -22.89 9.94 -13.07
N THR A 262 -22.28 8.77 -13.25
CA THR A 262 -22.85 7.71 -14.08
C THR A 262 -22.64 6.36 -13.40
N ARG A 263 -23.73 5.65 -13.11
CA ARG A 263 -23.71 4.26 -12.62
C ARG A 263 -23.14 3.37 -13.72
N LEU A 264 -22.06 2.66 -13.43
CA LEU A 264 -21.44 1.68 -14.33
C LEU A 264 -21.92 0.27 -13.96
N ASN A 265 -22.59 -0.40 -14.91
CA ASN A 265 -22.79 -1.85 -14.86
C ASN A 265 -21.45 -2.54 -15.16
N VAL A 266 -21.08 -3.53 -14.36
CA VAL A 266 -19.84 -4.31 -14.53
C VAL A 266 -20.16 -5.65 -15.18
N LEU A 267 -19.47 -5.97 -16.28
CA LEU A 267 -19.52 -7.28 -16.93
C LEU A 267 -18.37 -8.15 -16.40
N ILE A 268 -18.69 -9.30 -15.82
CA ILE A 268 -17.71 -10.33 -15.44
C ILE A 268 -18.01 -11.57 -16.28
N ASP A 269 -17.03 -12.04 -17.05
CA ASP A 269 -17.16 -13.18 -17.98
C ASP A 269 -18.38 -13.08 -18.94
N GLY A 270 -18.68 -11.86 -19.40
CA GLY A 270 -19.78 -11.61 -20.33
C GLY A 270 -21.19 -11.59 -19.72
N LYS A 271 -21.33 -11.59 -18.39
CA LYS A 271 -22.63 -11.55 -17.69
C LYS A 271 -22.81 -10.27 -16.88
N GLU A 272 -24.03 -9.75 -16.85
CA GLU A 272 -24.40 -8.59 -16.03
C GLU A 272 -24.59 -9.00 -14.56
N CYS A 273 -23.78 -8.39 -13.68
CA CYS A 273 -23.84 -8.62 -12.23
C CYS A 273 -24.28 -7.36 -11.50
N GLU A 274 -25.19 -7.50 -10.54
CA GLU A 274 -25.56 -6.42 -9.61
C GLU A 274 -24.66 -6.45 -8.37
N GLU A 275 -24.16 -5.28 -7.98
CA GLU A 275 -23.28 -5.12 -6.82
C GLU A 275 -24.12 -4.95 -5.54
N LEU A 276 -24.19 -6.00 -4.71
CA LEU A 276 -24.87 -5.97 -3.41
C LEU A 276 -23.87 -5.71 -2.28
N HIS A 277 -24.12 -4.66 -1.50
CA HIS A 277 -23.28 -4.31 -0.35
C HIS A 277 -23.90 -4.90 0.93
N VAL A 278 -23.24 -5.93 1.51
CA VAL A 278 -23.55 -6.45 2.85
C VAL A 278 -22.29 -6.34 3.71
N GLY A 279 -22.14 -5.21 4.42
CA GLY A 279 -20.99 -4.97 5.29
C GLY A 279 -19.65 -4.79 4.54
N ARG A 280 -18.56 -5.41 5.02
CA ARG A 280 -17.20 -5.30 4.44
C ARG A 280 -16.84 -6.41 3.43
N LEU A 281 -17.79 -7.26 3.04
CA LEU A 281 -17.58 -8.30 2.03
C LEU A 281 -18.12 -7.81 0.68
N GLN A 282 -17.29 -7.86 -0.37
CA GLN A 282 -17.75 -7.71 -1.74
C GLN A 282 -18.31 -9.05 -2.22
N GLN A 283 -19.61 -9.10 -2.48
CA GLN A 283 -20.26 -10.21 -3.18
C GLN A 283 -20.80 -9.71 -4.52
N PHE A 284 -20.58 -10.50 -5.57
CA PHE A 284 -21.19 -10.28 -6.88
C PHE A 284 -22.32 -11.30 -7.03
N VAL A 285 -23.53 -10.82 -7.32
CA VAL A 285 -24.68 -11.70 -7.60
C VAL A 285 -25.00 -11.62 -9.09
N CYS A 286 -24.82 -12.74 -9.79
CA CYS A 286 -25.25 -12.90 -11.18
C CYS A 286 -26.78 -12.91 -11.24
N LYS A 287 -27.38 -12.11 -12.14
CA LYS A 287 -28.84 -11.98 -12.24
C LYS A 287 -29.59 -13.21 -12.78
N GLU A 288 -28.90 -14.26 -13.21
CA GLU A 288 -29.54 -15.46 -13.75
C GLU A 288 -29.05 -16.74 -13.08
N LEU A 289 -29.51 -16.99 -11.85
CA LEU A 289 -29.45 -18.34 -11.26
C LEU A 289 -30.88 -18.79 -10.96
N ASN A 290 -31.34 -19.78 -11.73
CA ASN A 290 -32.50 -20.58 -11.36
C ASN A 290 -32.25 -21.28 -10.02
N ASN A 291 -33.34 -21.54 -9.30
CA ASN A 291 -33.42 -21.82 -7.87
C ASN A 291 -32.78 -23.14 -7.36
N SER A 292 -31.75 -23.69 -8.00
CA SER A 292 -31.18 -25.01 -7.64
C SER A 292 -29.66 -25.09 -7.45
N GLU A 293 -28.89 -24.02 -7.55
CA GLU A 293 -27.43 -24.08 -7.30
C GLU A 293 -26.98 -22.94 -6.38
N ARG A 294 -27.08 -23.15 -5.06
CA ARG A 294 -26.48 -22.30 -4.02
C ARG A 294 -25.23 -22.94 -3.40
N ASP A 295 -24.33 -23.46 -4.22
CA ASP A 295 -23.06 -24.00 -3.71
C ASP A 295 -21.90 -23.57 -4.62
N CYS A 296 -21.44 -22.33 -4.43
CA CYS A 296 -20.08 -21.91 -4.77
C CYS A 296 -19.69 -20.72 -3.87
N VAL A 297 -19.48 -21.00 -2.58
CA VAL A 297 -18.82 -20.07 -1.65
C VAL A 297 -17.35 -20.47 -1.57
N HIS A 298 -16.48 -19.77 -2.32
CA HIS A 298 -15.04 -19.86 -2.07
C HIS A 298 -14.64 -18.86 -0.99
N THR A 299 -14.51 -19.37 0.23
CA THR A 299 -13.94 -18.65 1.38
C THR A 299 -12.43 -18.60 1.23
N ILE A 300 -11.88 -17.44 0.85
CA ILE A 300 -10.43 -17.19 0.91
C ILE A 300 -10.09 -16.72 2.33
N THR A 301 -9.62 -17.64 3.17
CA THR A 301 -8.99 -17.32 4.46
C THR A 301 -7.52 -16.97 4.21
N THR A 302 -7.16 -15.68 4.21
CA THR A 302 -5.76 -15.24 4.06
C THR A 302 -5.14 -14.80 5.38
N ASN A 303 -4.17 -15.61 5.82
CA ASN A 303 -3.24 -15.38 6.91
C ASN A 303 -2.16 -14.34 6.48
N HIS A 304 -2.53 -13.08 6.25
CA HIS A 304 -1.67 -12.03 5.67
C HIS A 304 -1.56 -10.76 6.51
N LYS A 305 -1.56 -10.88 7.84
CA LYS A 305 -1.76 -9.76 8.75
C LYS A 305 -0.54 -8.88 9.08
N TYR A 306 0.65 -9.16 8.54
CA TYR A 306 1.87 -8.48 9.01
C TYR A 306 2.64 -7.65 7.97
N GLU A 307 2.20 -7.58 6.70
CA GLU A 307 2.94 -6.85 5.64
C GLU A 307 2.34 -5.48 5.25
N MET A 308 1.24 -5.05 5.88
CA MET A 308 0.46 -3.88 5.47
C MET A 308 1.11 -2.51 5.67
N LEU A 309 2.30 -2.42 6.28
CA LEU A 309 2.82 -1.20 6.90
C LEU A 309 4.15 -0.69 6.36
N LEU A 310 4.77 -1.41 5.43
CA LEU A 310 6.11 -1.08 4.90
C LEU A 310 6.10 -0.08 3.72
N ALA A 311 5.00 0.65 3.51
CA ALA A 311 4.81 1.50 2.32
C ALA A 311 5.42 2.92 2.40
N TRP A 312 6.33 3.19 3.36
CA TRP A 312 7.08 4.44 3.49
C TRP A 312 8.49 4.16 4.04
#